data_AF-A0A7W1UML5-F1
#
_entry.id   AF-A0A7W1UML5-F1
#
_cell.length_a   1.000
_cell.length_b   1.000
_cell.length_c   1.000
_cell.angle_alpha   90.00
_cell.angle_beta   90.00
_cell.angle_gamma   90.00
#
_symmetry.space_group_name_H-M   'P 1'
#
loop_
_entity.id
_entity.type
_entity.pdbx_description
1 polymer ?
#
loop_
_entity_poly.entity_id
_entity_poly.type
_entity_poly.pdbx_seq_one_letter_code
_entity_poly.pdbx_strand_id
1 'polypeptide(L)' 'MNGMDLRQRISDNPYLKKKATPFIFRTGSISSIDIHKAYELSVQGFFMKTADLESMQVQLQMILLYWSECLEPNDPIA' A
#
# COMPACT_ATOMS: atom_id res chain seq x y z
N MET A 1 -16.38 6.37 -4.97
CA MET A 1 -14.91 6.35 -5.11
C MET A 1 -14.41 5.12 -4.35
N ASN A 2 -13.75 4.19 -5.03
CA ASN A 2 -13.15 2.99 -4.44
C ASN A 2 -11.64 3.22 -4.16
N GLY A 3 -10.95 2.20 -3.65
CA GLY A 3 -9.51 2.30 -3.36
C GLY A 3 -8.64 2.56 -4.59
N MET A 4 -8.97 1.95 -5.74
CA MET A 4 -8.23 2.14 -7.00
C MET A 4 -8.39 3.58 -7.52
N ASP A 5 -9.61 4.11 -7.49
CA ASP A 5 -9.90 5.50 -7.88
C ASP A 5 -9.10 6.48 -7.02
N LEU A 6 -9.00 6.21 -5.71
CA LEU A 6 -8.23 7.02 -4.78
C LEU A 6 -6.73 6.96 -5.12
N ARG A 7 -6.19 5.76 -5.37
CA ARG A 7 -4.79 5.57 -5.73
C ARG A 7 -4.45 6.31 -7.02
N GLN A 8 -5.34 6.26 -8.02
CA GLN A 8 -5.16 7.01 -9.27
C GLN A 8 -5.10 8.51 -9.03
N ARG A 9 -6.06 9.08 -8.27
CA ARG A 9 -6.06 10.51 -7.94
C ARG A 9 -4.81 10.96 -7.17
N ILE A 10 -4.29 10.12 -6.28
CA ILE A 10 -3.02 10.37 -5.58
C ILE A 10 -1.85 10.35 -6.57
N SER A 11 -1.82 9.39 -7.50
CA SER A 11 -0.79 9.29 -8.54
C SER A 11 -0.77 10.48 -9.49
N ASP A 12 -1.95 11.01 -9.84
CA ASP A 12 -2.10 12.12 -10.78
C ASP A 12 -1.65 13.47 -10.20
N ASN A 13 -1.54 13.56 -8.87
CA ASN A 13 -1.02 14.74 -8.18
C ASN A 13 0.46 14.52 -7.78
N PRO A 14 1.43 15.23 -8.37
CA PRO A 14 2.85 15.02 -8.09
C PRO A 14 3.25 15.17 -6.62
N TYR A 15 2.62 16.12 -5.91
CA TYR A 15 2.85 16.36 -4.50
C TYR A 15 2.35 15.19 -3.65
N LEU A 16 1.11 14.73 -3.89
CA LEU A 16 0.53 13.60 -3.16
C LEU A 16 1.23 12.30 -3.49
N LYS A 17 1.59 12.05 -4.75
CA LYS A 17 2.34 10.87 -5.18
C LYS A 17 3.64 10.70 -4.38
N LYS A 18 4.37 11.81 -4.16
CA LYS A 18 5.60 11.81 -3.37
C LYS A 18 5.35 11.55 -1.88
N LYS A 19 4.25 12.08 -1.32
CA LYS A 19 3.93 12.00 0.11
C LYS A 19 3.20 10.73 0.53
N ALA A 20 2.51 10.07 -0.39
CA ALA A 20 1.67 8.90 -0.12
C ALA A 20 2.33 7.58 -0.53
N THR A 21 3.66 7.59 -0.69
CA THR A 21 4.45 6.37 -0.86
C THR A 21 5.10 6.07 0.49
N PRO A 22 5.01 4.85 1.04
CA PRO A 22 4.39 3.66 0.44
C PRO A 22 2.86 3.62 0.56
N PHE A 23 2.19 3.06 -0.46
CA PHE A 23 0.74 2.84 -0.54
C PHE A 23 0.40 1.35 -0.62
N ILE A 24 -0.56 0.89 0.18
CA ILE A 24 -1.02 -0.51 0.19
C ILE A 24 -2.53 -0.62 0.03
N PHE A 25 -2.97 -1.76 -0.49
CA PHE A 25 -4.38 -2.15 -0.48
C PHE A 25 -4.65 -3.19 0.60
N ARG A 26 -5.81 -3.05 1.28
CA ARG A 26 -6.38 -4.07 2.18
C ARG A 26 -7.81 -4.38 1.78
N THR A 27 -8.07 -5.61 1.33
CA THR A 27 -9.39 -6.05 0.82
C THR A 27 -10.00 -7.18 1.66
N GLY A 28 -11.33 -7.26 1.72
CA GLY A 28 -12.04 -8.37 2.36
C GLY A 28 -12.20 -9.61 1.47
N SER A 29 -11.99 -9.47 0.16
CA SER A 29 -12.07 -10.58 -0.80
C SER A 29 -10.98 -10.44 -1.85
N ILE A 30 -10.50 -11.58 -2.36
CA ILE A 30 -9.43 -11.64 -3.36
C ILE A 30 -10.05 -11.85 -4.74
N SER A 31 -9.65 -11.01 -5.68
CA SER A 31 -9.91 -11.16 -7.10
C SER A 31 -8.58 -11.03 -7.83
N SER A 32 -8.25 -11.98 -8.70
CA SER A 32 -7.02 -11.93 -9.49
C SER A 32 -6.96 -10.65 -10.34
N ILE A 33 -8.10 -10.23 -10.89
CA ILE A 33 -8.21 -9.00 -11.67
C ILE A 33 -7.85 -7.77 -10.82
N ASP A 34 -8.31 -7.74 -9.56
CA ASP A 34 -8.04 -6.60 -8.67
C ASP A 34 -6.59 -6.57 -8.20
N ILE A 35 -5.98 -7.74 -8.00
CA ILE A 35 -4.54 -7.85 -7.72
C ILE A 35 -3.73 -7.27 -8.89
N HIS A 36 -3.99 -7.71 -10.13
CA HIS A 36 -3.24 -7.23 -11.29
C HIS A 36 -3.38 -5.71 -11.46
N LYS A 37 -4.62 -5.20 -11.40
CA LYS A 37 -4.89 -3.75 -11.45
C LYS A 37 -4.19 -2.98 -10.34
N ALA A 38 -4.11 -3.54 -9.13
CA ALA A 38 -3.38 -2.89 -8.03
C ALA A 38 -1.90 -2.71 -8.37
N TYR A 39 -1.26 -3.75 -8.89
CA TYR A 39 0.17 -3.71 -9.21
C TYR A 39 0.48 -2.83 -10.43
N GLU A 40 -0.44 -2.70 -11.39
CA GLU A 40 -0.35 -1.69 -12.46
C GLU A 40 -0.25 -0.25 -11.89
N LEU A 41 -0.86 0.01 -10.73
CA LEU A 41 -0.79 1.31 -10.03
C LEU A 41 0.45 1.48 -9.13
N SER A 42 1.46 0.61 -9.30
CA SER A 42 2.74 0.64 -8.57
C SER A 42 2.55 0.74 -7.06
N VAL A 43 1.66 -0.09 -6.49
CA VAL A 43 1.49 -0.20 -5.03
C VAL A 43 2.59 -1.04 -4.41
N GLN A 44 2.87 -0.79 -3.13
CA GLN A 44 3.93 -1.46 -2.37
C GLN A 44 3.41 -2.72 -1.66
N GLY A 45 2.10 -3.00 -1.75
CA GLY A 45 1.54 -4.24 -1.26
C GLY A 45 0.02 -4.35 -1.46
N PHE A 46 -0.44 -5.59 -1.54
CA PHE A 46 -1.85 -5.95 -1.61
C PHE A 46 -2.13 -7.05 -0.59
N PHE A 47 -2.96 -6.76 0.41
CA PHE A 47 -3.17 -7.62 1.56
C PHE A 47 -4.65 -7.98 1.70
N MET A 48 -4.92 -9.21 2.13
CA MET A 48 -6.24 -9.60 2.59
C MET A 48 -6.43 -9.16 4.04
N LYS A 49 -7.62 -8.64 4.37
CA LYS A 49 -8.01 -8.40 5.75
C LYS A 49 -8.04 -9.73 6.50
N THR A 50 -7.33 -9.78 7.62
CA THR A 50 -7.34 -10.91 8.54
C THR A 50 -8.69 -11.02 9.23
N ALA A 51 -9.03 -12.22 9.70
CA ALA A 51 -10.32 -12.50 10.32
C ALA A 51 -10.50 -11.82 11.68
N ASP A 52 -9.39 -11.60 12.40
CA ASP A 52 -9.37 -11.08 13.76
C ASP A 52 -8.37 -9.93 13.95
N LEU A 53 -8.50 -9.27 15.10
CA LEU A 53 -7.72 -8.09 15.49
C LEU A 53 -6.24 -8.41 15.73
N GLU A 54 -5.93 -9.57 16.32
CA GLU A 54 -4.56 -9.96 16.65
C GLU A 54 -3.76 -10.23 15.37
N SER A 55 -4.32 -11.03 14.46
CA SER A 55 -3.78 -11.27 13.13
C SER A 55 -3.60 -9.96 12.35
N MET A 56 -4.51 -9.00 12.51
CA MET A 56 -4.38 -7.69 11.88
C MET A 56 -3.19 -6.91 12.43
N GLN A 57 -2.99 -6.93 13.75
CA GLN A 57 -1.86 -6.28 14.40
C GLN A 57 -0.54 -6.87 13.93
N VAL A 58 -0.44 -8.21 13.87
CA VAL A 58 0.75 -8.91 13.38
C VAL A 58 1.03 -8.53 11.92
N GLN A 59 0.02 -8.56 11.04
CA GLN A 59 0.19 -8.18 9.64
C GLN A 59 0.70 -6.74 9.50
N LEU A 60 0.12 -5.79 10.25
CA LEU A 60 0.55 -4.39 10.23
C LEU A 60 1.96 -4.21 10.79
N GLN A 61 2.31 -4.90 11.87
CA GLN A 61 3.65 -4.87 12.45
C GLN A 61 4.70 -5.34 11.44
N MET A 62 4.44 -6.42 10.72
CA MET A 62 5.34 -6.93 9.69
C MET A 62 5.52 -5.96 8.53
N ILE A 63 4.46 -5.29 8.09
CA ILE A 63 4.52 -4.26 7.04
C ILE A 63 5.38 -3.07 7.49
N LEU A 64 5.14 -2.56 8.70
CA LEU A 64 5.86 -1.42 9.24
C LEU A 64 7.34 -1.75 9.49
N LEU A 65 7.64 -2.95 9.99
CA LEU A 65 9.01 -3.42 10.18
C LEU A 65 9.75 -3.57 8.84
N TYR A 66 9.08 -4.08 7.81
CA TYR A 66 9.70 -4.12 6.48
C TYR A 66 9.98 -2.71 5.94
N TRP A 67 9.06 -1.76 6.13
CA TRP A 67 9.25 -0.38 5.69
C TRP A 67 10.30 0.40 6.48
N SER A 68 10.50 0.11 7.78
CA SER A 68 11.54 0.77 8.57
C SER A 68 12.94 0.47 8.04
N GLU A 69 13.12 -0.66 7.37
CA GLU A 69 14.39 -1.07 6.75
C GLU A 69 14.50 -0.63 5.27
N CYS A 70 13.48 0.01 4.70
CA CYS A 70 13.52 0.50 3.33
C CYS A 70 14.18 1.88 3.25
N LEU A 71 14.99 2.09 2.20
CA LEU A 71 15.51 3.41 1.86
C LEU A 71 14.41 4.25 1.20
N GLU A 72 14.06 5.39 1.79
CA GLU A 72 13.13 6.33 1.18
C GLU A 72 13.88 7.25 0.20
N PRO A 73 13.36 7.51 -1.02
CA PRO A 73 13.96 8.46 -1.97
C PRO A 73 14.11 9.90 -1.46
N ASN A 74 13.51 10.23 -0.30
CA ASN A 74 13.58 11.55 0.32
C ASN A 74 14.41 11.57 1.60
N ASP A 75 14.99 10.43 1.99
CA ASP A 75 15.89 10.39 3.13
C ASP A 75 17.17 11.16 2.76
N PRO A 76 17.53 12.24 3.49
CA PRO A 76 18.72 13.03 3.19
C PRO A 76 20.06 12.28 3.34
N ILE A 77 20.04 11.01 3.75
CA ILE A 77 21.23 10.18 3.98
C ILE A 77 21.58 9.27 2.78
N ALA A 78 20.76 9.22 1.71
CA ALA A 78 21.04 8.46 0.49
C ALA A 78 21.73 9.27 -0.62
#